data_AF-A0A7W8E6Y7-F1
#
_entry.id   AF-A0A7W8E6Y7-F1
#
_cell.length_a   1.000
_cell.length_b   1.000
_cell.length_c   1.000
_cell.angle_alpha   90.00
_cell.angle_beta   90.00
_cell.angle_gamma   90.00
#
_symmetry.space_group_name_H-M   'P 1'
#
loop_
_entity.id
_entity.type
_entity.pdbx_description
1 polymer ?
#
loop_
_entity_poly.entity_id
_entity_poly.type
_entity_poly.pdbx_seq_one_letter_code
_entity_poly.pdbx_strand_id
1 'polypeptide(L)'
;MYKKLRALVFAVSVLSLSTVARHASGQLAAASQLSSSASPQQKLPVRDAAQMEAAASVTPVTGTFVTNFTIKLVTPVPSGSAVLCVLLASTTEHNSSTLNYQIEERGSGKATISGTTASCTASIPYSWTLQLPGVDNVNLSYQLYIVNPTGTNQAAETRFSQQFVVVGGYISGVPSGTTTYNLSATL
;
A
#
# COMPACT_ATOMS: atom_id res chain seq x y z
N MET A 1 -36.94 -29.36 26.25
CA MET A 1 -36.15 -28.83 27.38
C MET A 1 -35.60 -27.45 26.98
N TYR A 2 -36.26 -26.37 27.40
CA TYR A 2 -35.85 -25.00 27.12
C TYR A 2 -34.95 -24.48 28.24
N LYS A 3 -33.73 -24.01 27.95
CA LYS A 3 -32.90 -23.31 28.93
C LYS A 3 -32.19 -22.08 28.35
N LYS A 4 -32.74 -20.94 28.78
CA LYS A 4 -32.10 -19.66 29.15
C LYS A 4 -31.41 -18.84 28.06
N LEU A 5 -32.23 -17.98 27.46
CA LEU A 5 -31.86 -16.67 26.91
C LEU A 5 -31.37 -15.76 28.06
N ARG A 6 -30.16 -15.19 27.97
CA ARG A 6 -29.72 -14.07 28.81
C ARG A 6 -29.65 -12.83 27.93
N ALA A 7 -30.61 -11.93 28.13
CA ALA A 7 -30.57 -10.58 27.60
C ALA A 7 -29.51 -9.78 28.37
N LEU A 8 -28.52 -9.26 27.65
CA LEU A 8 -27.56 -8.31 28.20
C LEU A 8 -27.94 -6.93 27.63
N VAL A 9 -28.52 -6.11 28.50
CA VAL A 9 -28.82 -4.70 28.26
C VAL A 9 -27.51 -3.93 28.46
N PHE A 10 -26.96 -3.36 27.39
CA PHE A 10 -25.96 -2.30 27.51
C PHE A 10 -26.62 -0.99 27.06
N ALA A 11 -26.71 -0.08 28.01
CA ALA A 11 -27.25 1.25 27.86
C ALA A 11 -26.09 2.26 27.95
N VAL A 12 -26.22 3.39 27.23
CA VAL A 12 -25.63 4.71 27.56
C VAL A 12 -24.10 4.81 27.26
N SER A 13 -23.51 5.81 26.62
CA SER A 13 -23.73 7.26 26.43
C SER A 13 -22.98 7.71 25.15
N VAL A 14 -23.53 8.54 24.25
CA VAL A 14 -23.62 10.02 24.27
C VAL A 14 -22.30 10.76 23.96
N LEU A 15 -22.31 11.36 22.76
CA LEU A 15 -21.66 12.58 22.27
C LEU A 15 -20.14 12.78 22.44
N SER A 16 -19.44 12.77 21.31
CA SER A 16 -18.31 13.67 21.07
C SER A 16 -18.56 14.50 19.81
N LEU A 17 -18.79 15.80 20.00
CA LEU A 17 -18.81 16.86 18.99
C LEU A 17 -17.39 16.99 18.39
N SER A 18 -17.24 16.78 17.08
CA SER A 18 -16.02 17.16 16.36
C SER A 18 -16.30 18.41 15.54
N THR A 19 -15.74 19.52 16.00
CA THR A 19 -15.77 20.84 15.36
C THR A 19 -15.10 20.74 13.98
N VAL A 20 -15.87 20.92 12.91
CA VAL A 20 -15.31 21.06 11.55
C VAL A 20 -14.70 22.45 11.44
N ALA A 21 -13.38 22.54 11.53
CA ALA A 21 -12.63 23.74 11.17
C ALA A 21 -12.69 23.92 9.65
N ARG A 22 -13.43 24.94 9.20
CA ARG A 22 -13.41 25.40 7.81
C ARG A 22 -12.05 26.03 7.54
N HIS A 23 -11.18 25.34 6.82
CA HIS A 23 -9.97 25.96 6.28
C HIS A 23 -10.36 26.86 5.11
N ALA A 24 -9.98 28.13 5.24
CA ALA A 24 -10.20 29.17 4.26
C ALA A 24 -9.44 28.87 2.96
N SER A 25 -10.16 28.93 1.84
CA SER A 25 -9.61 28.96 0.50
C SER A 25 -8.88 30.29 0.29
N GLY A 26 -7.57 30.30 0.49
CA GLY A 26 -6.71 31.42 0.10
C GLY A 26 -6.47 31.41 -1.42
N GLN A 27 -6.98 32.45 -2.09
CA GLN A 27 -6.64 32.80 -3.47
C GLN A 27 -5.13 33.03 -3.60
N LEU A 28 -4.46 32.26 -4.45
CA LEU A 28 -3.16 32.64 -5.01
C LEU A 28 -3.38 33.24 -6.40
N ALA A 29 -3.38 34.56 -6.43
CA ALA A 29 -3.31 35.34 -7.65
C ALA A 29 -1.85 35.51 -8.10
N ALA A 30 -1.63 35.27 -9.39
CA ALA A 30 -0.71 35.94 -10.31
C ALA A 30 0.72 36.29 -9.85
N ALA A 31 1.71 35.75 -10.56
CA ALA A 31 2.64 36.57 -11.35
C ALA A 31 3.53 35.68 -12.24
N SER A 32 3.22 35.67 -13.54
CA SER A 32 4.09 35.16 -14.59
C SER A 32 5.19 36.20 -14.86
N GLN A 33 6.40 36.00 -14.32
CA GLN A 33 7.58 36.75 -14.76
C GLN A 33 8.48 35.83 -15.58
N LEU A 34 8.28 35.91 -16.90
CA LEU A 34 9.20 35.38 -17.91
C LEU A 34 10.41 36.32 -17.97
N SER A 35 11.49 35.97 -17.27
CA SER A 35 12.80 36.60 -17.44
C SER A 35 13.63 35.74 -18.41
N SER A 36 13.65 36.12 -19.69
CA SER A 36 14.54 35.56 -20.69
C SER A 36 15.94 36.18 -20.56
N SER A 37 16.80 35.62 -19.73
CA SER A 37 18.23 35.92 -19.77
C SER A 37 18.89 35.05 -20.85
N ALA A 38 19.20 35.67 -21.98
CA ALA A 38 20.05 35.08 -23.00
C ALA A 38 21.46 34.87 -22.42
N SER A 39 21.78 33.65 -22.02
CA SER A 39 23.16 33.28 -21.66
C SER A 39 24.02 33.20 -22.93
N PRO A 40 25.28 33.68 -22.89
CA PRO A 40 26.23 33.48 -23.97
C PRO A 40 26.47 31.98 -24.17
N GLN A 41 26.29 31.50 -25.41
CA GLN A 41 26.56 30.12 -25.78
C GLN A 41 28.05 29.82 -25.62
N GLN A 42 28.40 29.25 -24.47
CA GLN A 42 29.70 28.65 -24.25
C GLN A 42 29.77 27.40 -25.13
N LYS A 43 30.62 27.45 -26.15
CA LYS A 43 30.92 26.36 -27.08
C LYS A 43 31.38 25.14 -26.28
N LEU A 44 30.45 24.21 -26.03
CA LEU A 44 30.72 22.97 -25.33
C LEU A 44 31.74 22.16 -26.15
N PRO A 45 32.78 21.60 -25.51
CA PRO A 45 33.66 20.64 -26.17
C PRO A 45 32.81 19.47 -26.65
N VAL A 46 32.97 19.11 -27.93
CA VAL A 46 32.41 17.90 -28.52
C VAL A 46 32.96 16.73 -27.71
N ARG A 47 32.15 16.18 -26.81
CA ARG A 47 32.50 14.95 -26.11
C ARG A 47 32.44 13.84 -27.15
N ASP A 48 33.59 13.22 -27.42
CA ASP A 48 33.69 12.01 -28.22
C ASP A 48 32.67 10.98 -27.71
N ALA A 49 31.81 10.51 -28.62
CA ALA A 49 30.79 9.50 -28.36
C ALA A 49 31.36 8.11 -28.02
N ALA A 50 32.67 8.00 -27.77
CA ALA A 50 33.38 6.74 -27.55
C ALA A 50 33.52 6.36 -26.08
N GLN A 51 33.14 7.22 -25.13
CA GLN A 51 33.10 6.87 -23.70
C GLN A 51 31.67 6.62 -23.24
N MET A 52 30.98 5.73 -23.95
CA MET A 52 29.83 5.04 -23.40
C MET A 52 30.40 3.92 -22.51
N GLU A 53 30.84 4.29 -21.30
CA GLU A 53 31.16 3.30 -20.26
C GLU A 53 29.98 2.34 -20.20
N ALA A 54 30.26 1.06 -20.41
CA ALA A 54 29.28 0.01 -20.23
C ALA A 54 28.81 0.08 -18.78
N ALA A 55 27.64 0.68 -18.55
CA ALA A 55 27.00 0.67 -17.25
C ALA A 55 26.92 -0.79 -16.82
N ALA A 56 27.57 -1.12 -15.69
CA ALA A 56 27.58 -2.48 -15.18
C ALA A 56 26.13 -2.95 -15.08
N SER A 57 25.84 -4.13 -15.65
CA SER A 57 24.50 -4.71 -15.61
C SER A 57 24.12 -4.95 -14.16
N VAL A 58 23.16 -4.19 -13.64
CA VAL A 58 22.61 -4.39 -12.30
C VAL A 58 21.66 -5.57 -12.36
N THR A 59 21.98 -6.63 -11.62
CA THR A 59 21.13 -7.83 -11.54
C THR A 59 19.92 -7.52 -10.65
N PRO A 60 18.68 -7.79 -11.10
CA PRO A 60 17.51 -7.56 -10.29
C PRO A 60 17.42 -8.56 -9.13
N VAL A 61 16.95 -8.08 -7.98
CA VAL A 61 16.54 -8.93 -6.85
C VAL A 61 15.12 -9.43 -7.13
N THR A 62 14.92 -10.74 -7.04
CA THR A 62 13.64 -11.39 -7.34
C THR A 62 13.11 -12.14 -6.13
N GLY A 63 11.79 -12.22 -6.03
CA GLY A 63 11.14 -12.96 -4.97
C GLY A 63 9.62 -12.88 -5.02
N THR A 64 8.99 -13.30 -3.93
CA THR A 64 7.55 -13.22 -3.78
C THR A 64 7.20 -12.98 -2.32
N PHE A 65 6.42 -11.93 -2.05
CA PHE A 65 5.75 -11.77 -0.76
C PHE A 65 4.43 -12.52 -0.80
N VAL A 66 4.21 -13.41 0.18
CA VAL A 66 2.95 -14.15 0.35
C VAL A 66 2.39 -13.79 1.71
N THR A 67 1.17 -13.27 1.76
CA THR A 67 0.51 -12.93 3.02
C THR A 67 -0.79 -13.71 3.15
N ASN A 68 -0.88 -14.55 4.18
CA ASN A 68 -2.07 -15.27 4.58
C ASN A 68 -2.81 -14.47 5.66
N PHE A 69 -4.00 -14.00 5.33
CA PHE A 69 -4.88 -13.26 6.22
C PHE A 69 -5.90 -14.19 6.86
N THR A 70 -6.01 -14.10 8.18
CA THR A 70 -7.16 -14.59 8.96
C THR A 70 -7.96 -13.38 9.42
N ILE A 71 -9.18 -13.24 8.90
CA ILE A 71 -10.00 -12.04 9.07
C ILE A 71 -11.21 -12.40 9.93
N LYS A 72 -11.36 -11.76 11.09
CA LYS A 72 -12.57 -11.85 11.91
C LYS A 72 -13.60 -10.85 11.39
N LEU A 73 -14.76 -11.33 10.99
CA LEU A 73 -15.89 -10.52 10.55
C LEU A 73 -16.73 -10.12 11.75
N VAL A 74 -16.77 -8.83 12.10
CA VAL A 74 -17.65 -8.30 13.17
C VAL A 74 -19.06 -8.05 12.65
N THR A 75 -19.21 -7.86 11.34
CA THR A 75 -20.51 -7.76 10.68
C THR A 75 -20.66 -8.84 9.63
N PRO A 76 -21.86 -9.44 9.48
CA PRO A 76 -22.13 -10.36 8.40
C PRO A 76 -21.85 -9.72 7.04
N VAL A 77 -21.18 -10.45 6.15
CA VAL A 77 -20.97 -10.03 4.77
C VAL A 77 -22.32 -10.12 4.04
N PRO A 78 -22.79 -9.03 3.39
CA PRO A 78 -24.05 -9.06 2.66
C PRO A 78 -24.09 -10.17 1.62
N SER A 79 -25.26 -10.75 1.37
CA SER A 79 -25.42 -11.79 0.36
C SER A 79 -24.97 -11.27 -1.01
N GLY A 80 -24.17 -12.08 -1.71
CA GLY A 80 -23.55 -11.72 -2.98
C GLY A 80 -22.22 -10.97 -2.85
N SER A 81 -21.93 -10.32 -1.73
CA SER A 81 -20.65 -9.61 -1.54
C SER A 81 -19.46 -10.56 -1.39
N ALA A 82 -18.26 -10.02 -1.65
CA ALA A 82 -16.99 -10.71 -1.44
C ALA A 82 -16.07 -9.89 -0.52
N VAL A 83 -15.20 -10.59 0.22
CA VAL A 83 -14.10 -9.96 0.95
C VAL A 83 -12.84 -10.05 0.08
N LEU A 84 -12.14 -8.94 -0.11
CA LEU A 84 -10.85 -8.90 -0.80
C LEU A 84 -9.74 -8.50 0.16
N CYS A 85 -8.59 -9.16 0.05
CA CYS A 85 -7.35 -8.72 0.68
C CYS A 85 -6.42 -8.13 -0.39
N VAL A 86 -5.85 -6.98 -0.11
CA VAL A 86 -4.87 -6.31 -0.96
C VAL A 86 -3.61 -6.10 -0.14
N LEU A 87 -2.48 -6.52 -0.70
CA LEU A 87 -1.14 -6.28 -0.18
C LEU A 87 -0.46 -5.25 -1.08
N LEU A 88 0.21 -4.28 -0.48
CA LEU A 88 1.05 -3.29 -1.16
C LEU A 88 2.47 -3.43 -0.61
N ALA A 89 3.43 -3.58 -1.50
CA ALA A 89 4.85 -3.50 -1.19
C ALA A 89 5.42 -2.22 -1.77
N SER A 90 6.18 -1.47 -0.98
CA SER A 90 6.96 -0.34 -1.46
C SER A 90 8.40 -0.42 -0.98
N THR A 91 9.33 0.02 -1.83
CA THR A 91 10.75 0.14 -1.45
C THR A 91 11.10 1.59 -1.11
N THR A 92 12.07 1.77 -0.23
CA THR A 92 12.70 3.05 0.03
C THR A 92 14.21 2.84 0.07
N GLU A 93 14.92 3.45 -0.87
CA GLU A 93 16.38 3.38 -0.91
C GLU A 93 17.00 4.14 0.27
N HIS A 94 17.95 3.52 0.96
CA HIS A 94 18.45 4.05 2.24
C HIS A 94 19.53 5.13 2.09
N ASN A 95 20.02 5.46 0.89
CA ASN A 95 21.20 6.33 0.76
C ASN A 95 21.20 7.35 -0.38
N SER A 96 20.10 7.60 -1.09
CA SER A 96 20.21 8.43 -2.27
C SER A 96 20.20 9.93 -1.91
N SER A 97 21.39 10.54 -1.89
CA SER A 97 21.56 11.99 -2.05
C SER A 97 21.02 12.52 -3.39
N THR A 98 20.53 11.62 -4.24
CA THR A 98 20.11 11.81 -5.61
C THR A 98 18.94 10.86 -5.91
N LEU A 99 17.71 11.36 -5.73
CA LEU A 99 16.43 10.73 -6.11
C LEU A 99 16.03 9.48 -5.29
N ASN A 100 15.02 9.64 -4.43
CA ASN A 100 14.34 8.51 -3.78
C ASN A 100 13.54 7.76 -4.84
N TYR A 101 14.07 6.66 -5.38
CA TYR A 101 13.28 5.75 -6.20
C TYR A 101 12.38 4.91 -5.27
N GLN A 102 11.07 5.11 -5.41
CA GLN A 102 10.07 4.29 -4.75
C GLN A 102 9.45 3.37 -5.80
N ILE A 103 9.67 2.07 -5.63
CA ILE A 103 8.98 1.05 -6.42
C ILE A 103 7.76 0.62 -5.61
N GLU A 104 6.60 0.52 -6.25
CA GLU A 104 5.37 0.02 -5.62
C GLU A 104 4.79 -1.15 -6.42
N GLU A 105 4.45 -2.23 -5.72
CA GLU A 105 3.78 -3.38 -6.29
C GLU A 105 2.60 -3.80 -5.44
N ARG A 106 1.56 -4.32 -6.10
CA ARG A 106 0.30 -4.71 -5.46
C ARG A 106 -0.05 -6.15 -5.78
N GLY A 107 -0.51 -6.86 -4.75
CA GLY A 107 -1.06 -8.21 -4.85
C GLY A 107 -2.45 -8.23 -4.24
N SER A 108 -3.32 -9.09 -4.73
CA SER A 108 -4.66 -9.24 -4.17
C SER A 108 -5.10 -10.69 -4.09
N GLY A 109 -6.06 -10.95 -3.23
CA GLY A 109 -6.71 -12.23 -3.07
C GLY A 109 -8.19 -12.05 -2.77
N LYS A 110 -8.99 -13.05 -3.16
CA LYS A 110 -10.40 -13.15 -2.74
C LYS A 110 -10.49 -14.08 -1.55
N ALA A 111 -11.17 -13.64 -0.50
CA ALA A 111 -11.31 -14.44 0.71
C ALA A 111 -12.35 -15.56 0.56
N THR A 112 -12.11 -16.66 1.25
CA THR A 112 -13.08 -17.71 1.54
C THR A 112 -13.73 -17.42 2.89
N ILE A 113 -15.06 -17.32 2.94
CA ILE A 113 -15.81 -16.96 4.15
C ILE A 113 -16.40 -18.22 4.78
N SER A 114 -16.20 -18.41 6.08
CA SER A 114 -16.77 -19.47 6.89
C SER A 114 -17.30 -18.90 8.22
N GLY A 115 -18.61 -18.68 8.29
CA GLY A 115 -19.27 -18.09 9.46
C GLY A 115 -18.80 -16.64 9.70
N THR A 116 -18.19 -16.39 10.86
CA THR A 116 -17.65 -15.09 11.27
C THR A 116 -16.15 -14.94 10.95
N THR A 117 -15.57 -15.86 10.18
CA THR A 117 -14.16 -15.81 9.79
C THR A 117 -14.03 -15.83 8.27
N ALA A 118 -13.08 -15.09 7.73
CA ALA A 118 -12.67 -15.17 6.33
C ALA A 118 -11.16 -15.39 6.24
N SER A 119 -10.73 -16.15 5.23
CA SER A 119 -9.32 -16.44 4.98
C SER A 119 -8.95 -16.04 3.56
N CYS A 120 -7.83 -15.32 3.40
CA CYS A 120 -7.41 -14.78 2.11
C CYS A 120 -5.90 -14.87 1.96
N THR A 121 -5.40 -15.19 0.77
CA THR A 121 -3.97 -15.15 0.46
C THR A 121 -3.72 -14.12 -0.63
N ALA A 122 -2.88 -13.12 -0.35
CA ALA A 122 -2.38 -12.17 -1.35
C ALA A 122 -0.91 -12.47 -1.63
N SER A 123 -0.51 -12.45 -2.91
CA SER A 123 0.88 -12.66 -3.32
C SER A 123 1.36 -11.53 -4.23
N ILE A 124 2.60 -11.09 -4.03
CA ILE A 124 3.29 -10.08 -4.84
C ILE A 124 4.59 -10.70 -5.35
N PRO A 125 4.64 -11.22 -6.58
CA PRO A 125 5.89 -11.55 -7.23
C PRO A 125 6.60 -10.26 -7.65
N TYR A 126 7.88 -10.12 -7.31
CA TYR A 126 8.67 -8.92 -7.62
C TYR A 126 9.98 -9.23 -8.33
N SER A 127 10.47 -8.24 -9.07
CA SER A 127 11.78 -8.22 -9.71
C SER A 127 12.31 -6.78 -9.75
N TRP A 128 13.12 -6.39 -8.77
CA TRP A 128 13.54 -5.00 -8.58
C TRP A 128 15.03 -4.83 -8.83
N THR A 129 15.37 -3.88 -9.71
CA THR A 129 16.74 -3.42 -9.89
C THR A 129 17.00 -2.32 -8.87
N LEU A 130 17.70 -2.67 -7.79
CA LEU A 130 17.97 -1.78 -6.67
C LEU A 130 19.45 -1.38 -6.65
N GLN A 131 19.73 -0.14 -6.28
CA GLN A 131 21.12 0.33 -6.21
C GLN A 131 21.86 -0.34 -5.04
N LEU A 132 21.22 -0.46 -3.88
CA LEU A 132 21.80 -1.06 -2.69
C LEU A 132 20.82 -2.02 -1.98
N PRO A 133 20.51 -3.18 -2.59
CA PRO A 133 19.48 -4.08 -2.09
C PRO A 133 19.72 -4.61 -0.67
N GLY A 134 20.95 -4.54 -0.14
CA GLY A 134 21.29 -4.98 1.22
C GLY A 134 20.99 -3.96 2.33
N VAL A 135 20.71 -2.70 2.00
CA VAL A 135 20.38 -1.65 2.98
C VAL A 135 19.05 -0.96 2.70
N ASP A 136 18.50 -1.13 1.50
CA ASP A 136 17.17 -0.64 1.16
C ASP A 136 16.11 -1.29 2.04
N ASN A 137 15.03 -0.54 2.26
CA ASN A 137 13.95 -1.01 3.11
C ASN A 137 12.72 -1.35 2.28
N VAL A 138 12.02 -2.41 2.68
CA VAL A 138 10.71 -2.76 2.14
C VAL A 138 9.63 -2.45 3.18
N ASN A 139 8.63 -1.68 2.78
CA ASN A 139 7.40 -1.45 3.53
C ASN A 139 6.29 -2.33 2.95
N LEU A 140 5.61 -3.07 3.81
CA LEU A 140 4.40 -3.79 3.44
C LEU A 140 3.20 -3.14 4.15
N SER A 141 2.13 -2.92 3.40
CA SER A 141 0.85 -2.50 3.96
C SER A 141 -0.28 -3.31 3.34
N TYR A 142 -1.43 -3.36 4.01
CA TYR A 142 -2.59 -4.06 3.46
C TYR A 142 -3.88 -3.28 3.62
N GLN A 143 -4.83 -3.65 2.77
CA GLN A 143 -6.18 -3.13 2.76
C GLN A 143 -7.16 -4.31 2.65
N LEU A 144 -8.21 -4.29 3.45
CA LEU A 144 -9.29 -5.28 3.43
C LEU A 144 -10.59 -4.61 3.03
N TYR A 145 -11.30 -5.23 2.09
CA TYR A 145 -12.49 -4.68 1.46
C TYR A 145 -13.67 -5.64 1.57
N ILE A 146 -14.88 -5.11 1.76
CA ILE A 146 -16.12 -5.80 1.40
C ILE A 146 -16.68 -5.16 0.14
N VAL A 147 -16.64 -5.89 -0.97
CA VAL A 147 -17.12 -5.45 -2.28
C VAL A 147 -18.45 -6.13 -2.62
N ASN A 148 -19.40 -5.37 -3.15
CA ASN A 148 -20.67 -5.90 -3.63
C ASN A 148 -20.62 -6.03 -5.17
N PRO A 149 -20.71 -7.24 -5.76
CA PRO A 149 -20.49 -7.44 -7.19
C PRO A 149 -21.63 -6.92 -8.07
N THR A 150 -22.79 -6.55 -7.51
CA THR A 150 -23.96 -6.15 -8.31
C THR A 150 -24.03 -4.67 -8.64
N GLY A 151 -23.04 -3.86 -8.27
CA GLY A 151 -22.95 -2.47 -8.66
C GLY A 151 -22.26 -2.30 -10.02
N THR A 152 -22.94 -1.77 -11.02
CA THR A 152 -22.33 -1.26 -12.28
C THR A 152 -21.27 -0.18 -12.03
N ASN A 153 -21.16 0.30 -10.79
CA ASN A 153 -20.02 1.05 -10.27
C ASN A 153 -19.31 0.20 -9.20
N GLN A 154 -18.20 -0.44 -9.57
CA GLN A 154 -17.27 -1.18 -8.70
C GLN A 154 -16.59 -0.32 -7.60
N ALA A 155 -17.16 0.86 -7.30
CA ALA A 155 -16.64 1.85 -6.37
C ALA A 155 -17.55 2.06 -5.14
N ALA A 156 -18.67 1.33 -5.01
CA ALA A 156 -19.42 1.30 -3.76
C ALA A 156 -18.74 0.34 -2.78
N GLU A 157 -17.53 0.71 -2.35
CA GLU A 157 -16.87 0.08 -1.22
C GLU A 157 -17.75 0.28 0.01
N THR A 158 -18.29 -0.81 0.55
CA THR A 158 -19.21 -0.71 1.68
C THR A 158 -18.47 -0.56 3.00
N ARG A 159 -17.24 -1.06 3.09
CA ARG A 159 -16.35 -0.97 4.25
C ARG A 159 -14.88 -1.05 3.83
N PHE A 160 -14.10 -0.11 4.36
CA PHE A 160 -12.65 -0.02 4.22
C PHE A 160 -11.99 -0.27 5.58
N SER A 161 -11.03 -1.19 5.63
CA SER A 161 -10.10 -1.29 6.76
C SER A 161 -8.68 -1.25 6.21
N GLN A 162 -7.96 -0.19 6.56
CA GLN A 162 -6.53 -0.09 6.28
C GLN A 162 -5.78 -0.18 7.59
N GLN A 163 -4.80 -1.07 7.61
CA GLN A 163 -3.87 -1.15 8.70
C GLN A 163 -2.46 -1.14 8.14
N PHE A 164 -1.66 -0.21 8.64
CA PHE A 164 -0.23 -0.25 8.45
C PHE A 164 0.29 -1.26 9.46
N VAL A 165 0.42 -2.51 9.03
CA VAL A 165 1.23 -3.44 9.79
C VAL A 165 2.64 -3.27 9.26
N VAL A 166 3.47 -2.59 10.05
CA VAL A 166 4.91 -2.68 9.88
C VAL A 166 5.30 -4.09 10.27
N VAL A 167 5.20 -5.03 9.33
CA VAL A 167 5.54 -6.43 9.57
C VAL A 167 7.06 -6.53 9.64
N GLY A 168 7.61 -6.32 10.83
CA GLY A 168 9.05 -6.22 11.08
C GLY A 168 9.60 -4.86 10.65
N GLY A 169 9.66 -3.90 11.59
CA GLY A 169 10.23 -2.56 11.42
C GLY A 169 11.28 -2.51 10.33
N TYR A 170 11.02 -1.78 9.23
CA TYR A 170 11.87 -1.67 8.03
C TYR A 170 12.71 -2.93 7.78
N ILE A 171 12.21 -3.87 6.95
CA ILE A 171 13.02 -5.05 6.59
C ILE A 171 14.31 -4.52 5.97
N SER A 172 15.41 -4.65 6.72
CA SER A 172 16.71 -4.22 6.26
C SER A 172 17.18 -5.23 5.23
N GLY A 173 17.27 -4.76 4.00
CA GLY A 173 17.55 -5.56 2.84
C GLY A 173 16.29 -6.15 2.21
N VAL A 174 16.28 -6.22 0.88
CA VAL A 174 15.22 -6.86 0.12
C VAL A 174 15.44 -8.36 0.13
N PRO A 175 14.51 -9.16 0.68
CA PRO A 175 14.68 -10.61 0.71
C PRO A 175 14.78 -11.17 -0.71
N SER A 176 15.40 -12.33 -0.85
CA SER A 176 15.36 -13.11 -2.10
C SER A 176 14.46 -14.33 -1.91
N GLY A 177 13.72 -14.71 -2.95
CA GLY A 177 12.81 -15.87 -2.90
C GLY A 177 11.48 -15.57 -2.21
N THR A 178 10.85 -16.58 -1.61
CA THR A 178 9.51 -16.46 -1.05
C THR A 178 9.56 -16.08 0.43
N THR A 179 8.94 -14.96 0.79
CA THR A 179 8.73 -14.55 2.19
C THR A 179 7.25 -14.65 2.53
N THR A 180 6.91 -15.40 3.59
CA THR A 180 5.52 -15.64 3.99
C THR A 180 5.18 -14.95 5.31
N TYR A 181 4.06 -14.24 5.33
CA TYR A 181 3.49 -13.61 6.52
C TYR A 181 2.12 -14.21 6.84
N ASN A 182 1.84 -14.37 8.13
CA ASN A 182 0.53 -14.79 8.63
C ASN A 182 -0.02 -13.66 9.49
N LEU A 183 -1.08 -13.01 9.02
CA LEU A 183 -1.67 -11.84 9.66
C LEU A 183 -3.08 -12.13 10.13
N SER A 184 -3.45 -11.59 11.29
CA SER A 184 -4.82 -11.62 11.79
C SER A 184 -5.38 -10.20 11.81
N ALA A 185 -6.58 -10.03 11.26
CA ALA A 185 -7.25 -8.73 11.16
C ALA A 185 -8.72 -8.86 11.53
N THR A 186 -9.38 -7.71 11.76
CA THR A 186 -10.82 -7.63 12.03
C THR A 186 -11.47 -6.68 11.03
N LEU A 187 -12.61 -7.06 10.47
CA LEU A 187 -13.35 -6.34 9.43
C LEU A 187 -14.85 -6.23 9.78
#